data_AF-A0AAU6ECQ0-F1
#
_entry.id   AF-A0AAU6ECQ0-F1
#
_cell.length_a   1.000
_cell.length_b   1.000
_cell.length_c   1.000
_cell.angle_alpha   90.00
_cell.angle_beta   90.00
_cell.angle_gamma   90.00
#
_symmetry.space_group_name_H-M   'P 1'
#
loop_
_entity.id
_entity.type
_entity.pdbx_description
1 polymer ?
#
loop_
_entity_poly.entity_id
_entity_poly.type
_entity_poly.pdbx_seq_one_letter_code
_entity_poly.pdbx_strand_id
1 'polypeptide(L)'
;MTSGKTYTLLGADRRPYESPRPGTFGGHRPRKIYGRLDCRSALRAIARGGYVNSRVFFADEETALAAGYRPCARCLPAEYQEWKHRHPSTRSVTPTSPPRARHMNLYRRYFDLVASGRKTIEVRVQYANLRNLAAGQYIRFACGTDECLTRVVRVARYTSFDEMLDTEGPANVNPDSPREEQLANIRRIYNPEKEALGVLAIQIERV
;
A
#
# COMPACT_ATOMS: atom_id res chain seq x y z
N MET A 1 35.14 40.91 31.34
CA MET A 1 35.21 39.57 30.74
C MET A 1 33.80 39.15 30.36
N THR A 2 33.41 39.36 29.11
CA THR A 2 32.08 38.94 28.62
C THR A 2 32.10 37.42 28.49
N SER A 3 31.34 36.74 29.35
CA SER A 3 31.07 35.30 29.23
C SER A 3 30.45 35.05 27.85
N GLY A 4 31.23 34.49 26.94
CA GLY A 4 30.76 34.17 25.59
C GLY A 4 29.73 33.06 25.67
N LYS A 5 28.51 33.30 25.21
CA LYS A 5 27.47 32.26 25.12
C LYS A 5 27.98 31.15 24.20
N THR A 6 28.03 29.93 24.70
CA THR A 6 28.31 28.73 23.89
C THR A 6 27.01 28.06 23.46
N TYR A 7 27.06 27.41 22.30
CA TYR A 7 25.93 26.74 21.68
C TYR A 7 26.32 25.29 21.40
N THR A 8 25.46 24.34 21.76
CA THR A 8 25.65 22.93 21.41
C THR A 8 25.11 22.65 20.00
N LEU A 9 26.01 22.30 19.08
CA LEU A 9 25.68 21.91 17.70
C LEU A 9 25.95 20.43 17.47
N LEU A 10 25.36 19.85 16.43
CA LEU A 10 25.58 18.47 16.02
C LEU A 10 26.53 18.44 14.81
N GLY A 11 27.66 17.74 14.94
CA GLY A 11 28.62 17.57 13.86
C GLY A 11 28.17 16.55 12.81
N ALA A 12 28.93 16.49 11.69
CA ALA A 12 28.71 15.53 10.60
C ALA A 12 28.78 14.07 11.06
N ASP A 13 29.58 13.79 12.10
CA ASP A 13 29.71 12.49 12.76
C ASP A 13 28.54 12.15 13.70
N ARG A 14 27.56 13.06 13.82
CA ARG A 14 26.43 13.04 14.76
C ARG A 14 26.85 13.13 16.23
N ARG A 15 28.02 13.71 16.53
CA ARG A 15 28.44 14.02 17.89
C ARG A 15 28.16 15.49 18.23
N PRO A 16 27.62 15.79 19.42
CA PRO A 16 27.49 17.16 19.89
C PRO A 16 28.85 17.81 20.11
N TYR A 17 28.97 19.10 19.79
CA TYR A 17 30.15 19.92 20.12
C TYR A 17 29.73 21.34 20.52
N GLU A 18 30.55 22.00 21.34
CA GLU A 18 30.35 23.38 21.74
C GLU A 18 30.90 24.34 20.68
N SER A 19 30.09 25.34 20.33
CA SER A 19 30.41 26.36 19.33
C SER A 19 30.21 27.76 19.91
N PRO A 20 31.12 28.71 19.64
CA PRO A 20 30.90 30.12 19.99
C PRO A 20 29.84 30.78 19.09
N ARG A 21 29.50 30.16 17.95
CA ARG A 21 28.48 30.64 17.01
C ARG A 21 27.23 29.76 17.07
N PRO A 22 26.01 30.34 17.04
CA PRO A 22 24.79 29.56 16.92
C PRO A 22 24.75 28.84 15.56
N GLY A 23 23.96 27.76 15.50
CA GLY A 23 23.72 27.04 14.24
C GLY A 23 22.76 27.79 13.33
N THR A 24 22.96 27.66 12.01
CA THR A 24 22.08 28.23 10.98
C THR A 24 20.81 27.40 10.77
N PHE A 25 20.89 26.08 11.02
CA PHE A 25 19.76 25.16 10.83
C PHE A 25 19.38 24.45 12.12
N GLY A 26 18.10 24.08 12.22
CA GLY A 26 17.57 23.26 13.29
C GLY A 26 17.01 21.95 12.76
N GLY A 27 17.12 20.88 13.52
CA GLY A 27 16.70 19.55 13.12
C GLY A 27 15.86 18.81 14.14
N HIS A 28 15.21 17.75 13.68
CA HIS A 28 14.46 16.79 14.48
C HIS A 28 15.17 15.44 14.44
N ARG A 29 15.83 15.08 15.54
CA ARG A 29 16.67 13.88 15.61
C ARG A 29 15.93 12.58 15.20
N PRO A 30 14.72 12.28 15.70
CA PRO A 30 14.03 11.03 15.36
C PRO A 30 13.67 10.89 13.88
N ARG A 31 13.29 11.98 13.19
CA ARG A 31 12.91 11.93 11.77
C ARG A 31 14.07 12.25 10.83
N LYS A 32 15.24 12.60 11.38
CA LYS A 32 16.42 13.09 10.65
C LYS A 32 16.06 14.16 9.62
N ILE A 33 15.36 15.21 10.06
CA ILE A 33 14.97 16.34 9.20
C ILE A 33 15.70 17.58 9.70
N TYR A 34 16.35 18.34 8.83
CA TYR A 34 16.82 19.70 9.13
C TYR A 34 16.02 20.74 8.35
N GLY A 35 16.01 21.97 8.83
CA GLY A 35 15.36 23.09 8.17
C GLY A 35 15.68 24.40 8.87
N ARG A 36 15.15 25.50 8.34
CA ARG A 36 15.36 26.81 8.93
C ARG A 36 14.81 26.90 10.36
N LEU A 37 15.41 27.78 11.15
CA LEU A 37 14.99 28.04 12.54
C LEU A 37 13.57 28.62 12.62
N ASP A 38 13.13 29.35 11.60
CA ASP A 38 11.81 29.98 11.48
C ASP A 38 10.73 29.08 10.85
N CYS A 39 11.02 27.79 10.63
CA CYS A 39 10.09 26.88 9.98
C CYS A 39 8.76 26.78 10.77
N ARG A 40 7.65 27.20 10.15
CA ARG A 40 6.30 27.15 10.75
C ARG A 40 5.93 25.78 11.33
N SER A 41 6.37 24.68 10.69
CA SER A 41 6.10 23.32 11.18
C SER A 41 6.90 23.01 12.45
N ALA A 42 8.15 23.49 12.56
CA ALA A 42 8.98 23.31 13.74
C ALA A 42 8.45 24.16 14.90
N LEU A 43 8.13 25.43 14.66
CA LEU A 43 7.56 26.33 15.67
C LEU A 43 6.24 25.78 16.25
N ARG A 44 5.34 25.27 15.40
CA ARG A 44 4.10 24.61 15.84
C ARG A 44 4.36 23.34 16.66
N ALA A 45 5.41 22.58 16.36
CA ALA A 45 5.76 21.37 17.12
C ALA A 45 6.38 21.72 18.48
N ILE A 46 7.19 22.79 18.55
CA ILE A 46 7.77 23.33 19.78
C ILE A 46 6.66 23.84 20.70
N ALA A 47 5.70 24.60 20.18
CA ALA A 47 4.56 25.10 20.95
C ALA A 47 3.70 23.98 21.58
N ARG A 48 3.76 22.76 21.04
CA ARG A 48 3.09 21.57 21.59
C ARG A 48 3.96 20.75 22.56
N GLY A 49 5.18 21.18 22.86
CA GLY A 49 6.09 20.56 23.84
C GLY A 49 6.87 19.33 23.37
N GLY A 50 6.38 18.55 22.40
CA GLY A 50 6.99 17.27 22.02
C GLY A 50 8.32 17.34 21.24
N TYR A 51 8.79 18.52 20.89
CA TYR A 51 9.87 18.71 19.91
C TYR A 51 11.20 19.18 20.52
N VAL A 52 11.19 19.71 21.75
CA VAL A 52 12.37 20.34 22.38
C VAL A 52 13.47 19.30 22.65
N ASN A 53 13.11 18.15 23.26
CA ASN A 53 14.07 17.09 23.61
C ASN A 53 14.72 16.39 22.40
N SER A 54 14.14 16.57 21.22
CA SER A 54 14.61 16.01 19.95
C SER A 54 15.20 17.05 19.01
N ARG A 55 15.27 18.31 19.46
CA ARG A 55 15.83 19.42 18.67
C ARG A 55 17.35 19.31 18.66
N VAL A 56 17.92 19.43 17.48
CA VAL A 56 19.37 19.56 17.25
C VAL A 56 19.62 20.78 16.39
N PHE A 57 20.86 21.27 16.35
CA PHE A 57 21.25 22.42 15.55
C PHE A 57 22.50 22.11 14.74
N PHE A 58 22.60 22.67 13.54
CA PHE A 58 23.73 22.48 12.63
C PHE A 58 24.34 23.83 12.28
N ALA A 59 25.66 23.88 12.14
CA ALA A 59 26.36 25.09 11.70
C ALA A 59 25.89 25.54 10.31
N ASP A 60 25.77 24.58 9.40
CA ASP A 60 25.40 24.77 8.00
C ASP A 60 24.66 23.54 7.45
N GLU A 61 24.25 23.64 6.18
CA GLU A 61 23.52 22.60 5.48
C GLU A 61 24.40 21.37 5.18
N GLU A 62 25.66 21.58 4.83
CA GLU A 62 26.62 20.51 4.53
C GLU A 62 26.78 19.57 5.73
N THR A 63 26.93 20.13 6.94
CA THR A 63 27.00 19.38 8.19
C THR A 63 25.73 18.56 8.42
N ALA A 64 24.55 19.14 8.15
CA ALA A 64 23.27 18.44 8.34
C ALA A 64 23.12 17.26 7.37
N LEU A 65 23.49 17.45 6.10
CA LEU A 65 23.47 16.39 5.08
C LEU A 65 24.45 15.27 5.42
N ALA A 66 25.69 15.61 5.79
CA ALA A 66 26.71 14.64 6.20
C ALA A 66 26.31 13.85 7.46
N ALA A 67 25.60 14.49 8.39
CA ALA A 67 24.99 13.84 9.57
C ALA A 67 23.79 12.93 9.22
N GLY A 68 23.40 12.85 7.95
CA GLY A 68 22.31 12.00 7.46
C GLY A 68 20.92 12.59 7.67
N TYR A 69 20.80 13.91 7.79
CA TYR A 69 19.52 14.60 7.87
C TYR A 69 19.09 15.06 6.49
N ARG A 70 17.80 14.92 6.19
CA ARG A 70 17.22 15.41 4.93
C ARG A 70 16.65 16.83 5.09
N PRO A 71 16.62 17.62 4.01
CA PRO A 71 15.98 18.93 4.02
C PRO A 71 14.48 18.83 4.33
N CYS A 72 13.96 19.86 5.00
CA CYS A 72 12.55 19.95 5.34
C CYS A 72 11.75 20.42 4.12
N ALA A 73 10.96 19.52 3.54
CA ALA A 73 10.07 19.79 2.39
C ALA A 73 9.14 21.02 2.52
N ARG A 74 8.90 21.53 3.74
CA ARG A 74 8.05 22.70 3.97
C ARG A 74 8.80 24.03 3.89
N CYS A 75 10.04 24.08 4.38
CA CYS A 75 10.81 25.33 4.40
C CYS A 75 11.92 25.32 3.33
N LEU A 76 12.49 24.16 3.00
CA LEU A 76 13.53 23.96 1.99
C LEU A 76 13.01 23.03 0.88
N PRO A 77 12.04 23.47 0.06
CA PRO A 77 11.40 22.61 -0.93
C PRO A 77 12.33 22.25 -2.09
N ALA A 78 13.17 23.17 -2.56
CA ALA A 78 14.07 22.93 -3.69
C ALA A 78 15.14 21.89 -3.31
N GLU A 79 15.81 22.13 -2.19
CA GLU A 79 16.83 21.27 -1.60
C GLU A 79 16.25 19.88 -1.29
N TYR A 80 15.00 19.83 -0.80
CA TYR A 80 14.31 18.56 -0.58
C TYR A 80 14.06 17.78 -1.87
N GLN A 81 13.68 18.43 -2.98
CA GLN A 81 13.52 17.72 -4.26
C GLN A 81 14.86 17.18 -4.76
N GLU A 82 15.92 18.00 -4.74
CA GLU A 82 17.27 17.54 -5.11
C GLU A 82 17.76 16.39 -4.25
N TRP A 83 17.54 16.47 -2.93
CA TRP A 83 17.85 15.38 -2.02
C TRP A 83 17.08 14.11 -2.39
N LYS A 84 15.79 14.22 -2.72
CA LYS A 84 14.93 13.09 -3.12
C LYS A 84 15.34 12.48 -4.47
N HIS A 85 15.81 13.29 -5.42
CA HIS A 85 16.35 12.80 -6.69
C HIS A 85 17.65 12.02 -6.48
N ARG A 86 18.53 12.49 -5.59
CA ARG A 86 19.81 11.83 -5.25
C ARG A 86 19.63 10.62 -4.32
N HIS A 87 18.58 10.61 -3.53
CA HIS A 87 18.25 9.56 -2.57
C HIS A 87 16.84 9.02 -2.87
N PRO A 88 16.65 8.36 -4.04
CA PRO A 88 15.37 7.77 -4.37
C PRO A 88 14.97 6.86 -3.22
N SER A 89 13.76 7.06 -2.69
CA SER A 89 13.32 6.29 -1.55
C SER A 89 13.44 4.81 -1.86
N THR A 90 14.08 4.06 -0.99
CA THR A 90 14.00 2.60 -0.92
C THR A 90 12.59 2.16 -0.48
N ARG A 91 11.53 2.74 -1.08
CA ARG A 91 10.34 1.95 -1.40
C ARG A 91 10.75 1.10 -2.59
N SER A 92 11.60 0.13 -2.30
CA SER A 92 11.98 -0.95 -3.17
C SER A 92 10.71 -1.51 -3.82
N VAL A 93 10.53 -1.21 -5.10
CA VAL A 93 9.94 -2.19 -6.00
C VAL A 93 11.00 -3.27 -6.11
N THR A 94 11.07 -4.15 -5.11
CA THR A 94 11.72 -5.43 -5.27
C THR A 94 10.89 -6.19 -6.32
N PRO A 95 11.46 -6.80 -7.37
CA PRO A 95 10.68 -7.60 -8.33
C PRO A 95 10.07 -8.87 -7.72
N THR A 96 10.21 -9.08 -6.42
CA THR A 96 9.88 -10.33 -5.71
C THR A 96 8.88 -10.16 -4.57
N SER A 97 8.12 -9.06 -4.51
CA SER A 97 6.84 -9.14 -3.80
C SER A 97 5.86 -9.87 -4.71
N PRO A 98 5.21 -10.96 -4.27
CA PRO A 98 4.15 -11.56 -5.06
C PRO A 98 3.14 -10.46 -5.41
N PRO A 99 2.55 -10.51 -6.61
CA PRO A 99 1.63 -9.47 -7.04
C PRO A 99 0.59 -9.25 -5.95
N ARG A 100 0.24 -7.98 -5.69
CA ARG A 100 -0.83 -7.64 -4.74
C ARG A 100 -2.09 -8.40 -5.16
N ALA A 101 -2.36 -9.48 -4.44
CA ALA A 101 -3.44 -10.39 -4.73
C ALA A 101 -4.54 -10.20 -3.69
N ARG A 102 -5.79 -10.19 -4.14
CA ARG A 102 -6.94 -10.22 -3.25
C ARG A 102 -7.09 -11.63 -2.69
N HIS A 103 -7.18 -11.77 -1.39
CA HIS A 103 -7.38 -13.07 -0.75
C HIS A 103 -8.86 -13.45 -0.75
N MET A 104 -9.18 -14.66 -1.18
CA MET A 104 -10.54 -15.21 -1.16
C MET A 104 -10.51 -16.66 -0.71
N ASN A 105 -11.36 -17.02 0.25
CA ASN A 105 -11.53 -18.42 0.64
C ASN A 105 -12.50 -19.11 -0.32
N LEU A 106 -12.19 -20.35 -0.69
CA LEU A 106 -13.04 -21.24 -1.45
C LEU A 106 -13.30 -22.54 -0.68
N TYR A 107 -14.47 -23.13 -0.89
CA TYR A 107 -14.71 -24.51 -0.48
C TYR A 107 -13.84 -25.46 -1.29
N ARG A 108 -13.43 -26.58 -0.67
CA ARG A 108 -12.46 -27.53 -1.26
C ARG A 108 -12.80 -27.92 -2.69
N ARG A 109 -14.04 -28.32 -2.94
CA ARG A 109 -14.53 -28.72 -4.28
C ARG A 109 -14.28 -27.67 -5.37
N TYR A 110 -14.41 -26.37 -5.04
CA TYR A 110 -14.19 -25.30 -6.01
C TYR A 110 -12.73 -24.91 -6.11
N PHE A 111 -12.00 -24.99 -5.00
CA PHE A 111 -10.56 -24.78 -4.98
C PHE A 111 -9.85 -25.76 -5.92
N ASP A 112 -10.19 -27.04 -5.86
CA ASP A 112 -9.56 -28.07 -6.71
C ASP A 112 -9.82 -27.83 -8.21
N LEU A 113 -10.99 -27.29 -8.57
CA LEU A 113 -11.31 -26.89 -9.94
C LEU A 113 -10.49 -25.69 -10.42
N VAL A 114 -10.26 -24.70 -9.55
CA VAL A 114 -9.40 -23.55 -9.87
C VAL A 114 -7.93 -23.99 -9.95
N ALA A 115 -7.47 -24.80 -9.00
CA ALA A 115 -6.09 -25.30 -8.97
C ALA A 115 -5.75 -26.17 -10.19
N SER A 116 -6.72 -26.97 -10.68
CA SER A 116 -6.59 -27.74 -11.92
C SER A 116 -6.81 -26.93 -13.21
N GLY A 117 -7.24 -25.67 -13.10
CA GLY A 117 -7.53 -24.81 -14.26
C GLY A 117 -8.82 -25.15 -15.02
N ARG A 118 -9.61 -26.11 -14.54
CA ARG A 118 -10.89 -26.50 -15.17
C ARG A 118 -12.00 -25.48 -14.93
N LYS A 119 -11.96 -24.76 -13.79
CA LYS A 119 -12.83 -23.62 -13.51
C LYS A 119 -12.14 -22.33 -13.92
N THR A 120 -12.72 -21.63 -14.88
CA THR A 120 -12.16 -20.42 -15.49
C THR A 120 -12.96 -19.17 -15.16
N ILE A 121 -14.19 -19.32 -14.65
CA ILE A 121 -15.04 -18.20 -14.21
C ILE A 121 -15.32 -18.32 -12.71
N GLU A 122 -14.88 -17.33 -11.93
CA GLU A 122 -15.28 -17.15 -10.53
C GLU A 122 -16.50 -16.23 -10.44
N VAL A 123 -17.54 -16.68 -9.72
CA VAL A 123 -18.81 -15.95 -9.58
C VAL A 123 -18.85 -15.24 -8.24
N ARG A 124 -19.12 -13.94 -8.26
CA ARG A 124 -19.32 -13.12 -7.05
C ARG A 124 -20.46 -12.13 -7.28
N VAL A 125 -20.94 -11.50 -6.22
CA VAL A 125 -21.78 -10.30 -6.33
C VAL A 125 -20.93 -9.04 -6.24
N GLN A 126 -21.44 -7.91 -6.71
CA GLN A 126 -20.73 -6.62 -6.76
C GLN A 126 -20.60 -5.94 -5.39
N TYR A 127 -20.00 -6.62 -4.42
CA TYR A 127 -19.62 -6.01 -3.16
C TYR A 127 -18.72 -4.78 -3.38
N ALA A 128 -18.80 -3.80 -2.48
CA ALA A 128 -18.05 -2.55 -2.59
C ALA A 128 -16.53 -2.77 -2.76
N ASN A 129 -15.97 -3.78 -2.10
CA ASN A 129 -14.55 -4.14 -2.19
C ASN A 129 -14.15 -4.76 -3.54
N LEU A 130 -15.11 -5.27 -4.33
CA LEU A 130 -14.88 -5.86 -5.66
C LEU A 130 -15.22 -4.91 -6.81
N ARG A 131 -15.79 -3.72 -6.52
CA ARG A 131 -16.23 -2.77 -7.54
C ARG A 131 -15.13 -2.37 -8.53
N ASN A 132 -13.88 -2.29 -8.06
CA ASN A 132 -12.70 -1.88 -8.85
C ASN A 132 -11.80 -3.07 -9.26
N LEU A 133 -12.32 -4.29 -9.23
CA LEU A 133 -11.61 -5.45 -9.78
C LEU A 133 -11.51 -5.30 -11.30
N ALA A 134 -10.32 -5.51 -11.85
CA ALA A 134 -10.05 -5.34 -13.28
C ALA A 134 -9.04 -6.38 -13.79
N ALA A 135 -8.99 -6.55 -15.12
CA ALA A 135 -8.01 -7.39 -15.78
C ALA A 135 -6.56 -7.02 -15.39
N GLY A 136 -5.68 -8.02 -15.30
CA GLY A 136 -4.29 -7.87 -14.87
C GLY A 136 -4.09 -7.83 -13.34
N GLN A 137 -5.17 -7.73 -12.55
CA GLN A 137 -5.08 -7.92 -11.10
C GLN A 137 -5.01 -9.41 -10.74
N TYR A 138 -4.65 -9.71 -9.49
CA TYR A 138 -4.46 -11.08 -9.02
C TYR A 138 -5.44 -11.43 -7.90
N ILE A 139 -5.86 -12.69 -7.88
CA ILE A 139 -6.67 -13.27 -6.80
C ILE A 139 -5.92 -14.49 -6.27
N ARG A 140 -5.72 -14.52 -4.95
CA ARG A 140 -5.20 -15.66 -4.21
C ARG A 140 -6.37 -16.39 -3.60
N PHE A 141 -6.70 -17.54 -4.16
CA PHE A 141 -7.68 -18.44 -3.57
C PHE A 141 -7.02 -19.28 -2.49
N ALA A 142 -7.70 -19.48 -1.38
CA ALA A 142 -7.21 -20.30 -0.27
C ALA A 142 -8.27 -21.30 0.22
N CYS A 143 -7.80 -22.47 0.65
CA CYS A 143 -8.60 -23.51 1.28
C CYS A 143 -7.76 -24.21 2.37
N GLY A 144 -7.93 -23.83 3.63
CA GLY A 144 -7.06 -24.32 4.71
C GLY A 144 -5.63 -23.81 4.52
N THR A 145 -4.67 -24.71 4.39
CA THR A 145 -3.25 -24.40 4.14
C THR A 145 -2.90 -24.24 2.65
N ASP A 146 -3.81 -24.65 1.76
CA ASP A 146 -3.55 -24.64 0.32
C ASP A 146 -3.93 -23.29 -0.28
N GLU A 147 -3.10 -22.81 -1.21
CA GLU A 147 -3.31 -21.55 -1.93
C GLU A 147 -3.10 -21.73 -3.44
N CYS A 148 -3.89 -21.01 -4.24
CA CYS A 148 -3.75 -20.94 -5.68
C CYS A 148 -3.78 -19.47 -6.13
N LEU A 149 -2.72 -19.03 -6.79
CA LEU A 149 -2.64 -17.70 -7.37
C LEU A 149 -3.22 -17.71 -8.78
N THR A 150 -4.10 -16.75 -9.05
CA THR A 150 -4.71 -16.57 -10.36
C THR A 150 -4.60 -15.12 -10.81
N ARG A 151 -4.55 -14.93 -12.13
CA ARG A 151 -4.65 -13.64 -12.79
C ARG A 151 -6.06 -13.42 -13.29
N VAL A 152 -6.60 -12.23 -13.07
CA VAL A 152 -7.88 -11.80 -13.65
C VAL A 152 -7.66 -11.47 -15.12
N VAL A 153 -8.33 -12.21 -16.00
CA VAL A 153 -8.28 -12.00 -17.45
C VAL A 153 -9.35 -11.01 -17.89
N ARG A 154 -10.57 -11.14 -17.35
CA ARG A 154 -11.73 -10.29 -17.66
C ARG A 154 -12.65 -10.21 -16.45
N VAL A 155 -13.38 -9.11 -16.33
CA VAL A 155 -14.49 -8.96 -15.38
C VAL A 155 -15.73 -8.54 -16.16
N ALA A 156 -16.77 -9.35 -16.16
CA ALA A 156 -18.08 -9.01 -16.70
C ALA A 156 -19.12 -8.83 -15.59
N ARG A 157 -20.15 -8.04 -15.91
CA ARG A 157 -21.22 -7.65 -14.98
C ARG A 157 -22.56 -8.04 -15.58
N TYR A 158 -23.40 -8.62 -14.74
CA TYR A 158 -24.73 -9.10 -15.11
C TYR A 158 -25.75 -8.65 -14.08
N THR A 159 -27.02 -8.66 -14.48
CA THR A 159 -28.13 -8.30 -13.58
C THR A 159 -28.62 -9.49 -12.76
N SER A 160 -28.42 -10.72 -13.26
CA SER A 160 -28.85 -11.96 -12.59
C SER A 160 -27.84 -13.10 -12.79
N PHE A 161 -27.95 -14.14 -11.95
CA PHE A 161 -27.17 -15.36 -12.09
C PHE A 161 -27.59 -16.19 -13.31
N ASP A 162 -28.87 -16.13 -13.70
CA ASP A 162 -29.38 -16.80 -14.90
C ASP A 162 -28.70 -16.24 -16.16
N GLU A 163 -28.78 -14.92 -16.35
CA GLU A 163 -28.13 -14.21 -17.48
C GLU A 163 -26.63 -14.52 -17.56
N MET A 164 -25.96 -14.52 -16.40
CA MET A 164 -24.54 -14.82 -16.30
C MET A 164 -24.23 -16.27 -16.71
N LEU A 165 -24.97 -17.26 -16.21
CA LEU A 165 -24.74 -18.66 -16.54
C LEU A 165 -25.01 -18.97 -18.02
N ASP A 166 -26.04 -18.34 -18.60
CA ASP A 166 -26.38 -18.50 -20.01
C ASP A 166 -25.32 -17.90 -20.94
N THR A 167 -24.71 -16.78 -20.52
CA THR A 167 -23.68 -16.08 -21.31
C THR A 167 -22.30 -16.71 -21.16
N GLU A 168 -21.88 -16.98 -19.92
CA GLU A 168 -20.52 -17.47 -19.61
C GLU A 168 -20.38 -18.98 -19.82
N GLY A 169 -21.50 -19.69 -19.84
CA GLY A 169 -21.55 -21.14 -19.97
C GLY A 169 -21.30 -21.85 -18.63
N PRO A 170 -22.21 -22.73 -18.16
CA PRO A 170 -22.10 -23.38 -16.86
C PRO A 170 -20.82 -24.23 -16.71
N ALA A 171 -20.30 -24.79 -17.81
CA ALA A 171 -19.07 -25.58 -17.81
C ALA A 171 -17.83 -24.77 -17.39
N ASN A 172 -17.79 -23.46 -17.70
CA ASN A 172 -16.69 -22.57 -17.32
C ASN A 172 -16.75 -22.14 -15.85
N VAL A 173 -17.96 -22.15 -15.26
CA VAL A 173 -18.22 -21.82 -13.86
C VAL A 173 -17.99 -23.03 -12.95
N ASN A 174 -18.56 -24.18 -13.29
CA ASN A 174 -18.32 -25.45 -12.62
C ASN A 174 -18.59 -26.61 -13.59
N PRO A 175 -17.55 -27.24 -14.16
CA PRO A 175 -17.74 -28.32 -15.12
C PRO A 175 -18.35 -29.59 -14.51
N ASP A 176 -18.33 -29.74 -13.19
CA ASP A 176 -18.75 -30.96 -12.49
C ASP A 176 -20.21 -30.91 -12.01
N SER A 177 -21.00 -29.89 -12.40
CA SER A 177 -22.40 -29.75 -11.97
C SER A 177 -23.27 -29.13 -13.08
N PRO A 178 -24.52 -29.58 -13.29
CA PRO A 178 -25.42 -29.01 -14.28
C PRO A 178 -25.88 -27.59 -13.91
N ARG A 179 -26.30 -26.81 -14.91
CA ARG A 179 -26.71 -25.39 -14.78
C ARG A 179 -27.68 -25.16 -13.61
N GLU A 180 -28.74 -25.95 -13.52
CA GLU A 180 -29.78 -25.77 -12.51
C GLU A 180 -29.27 -25.96 -11.08
N GLU A 181 -28.43 -26.98 -10.87
CA GLU A 181 -27.83 -27.25 -9.57
C GLU A 181 -26.80 -26.17 -9.21
N GLN A 182 -26.02 -25.69 -10.18
CA GLN A 182 -25.14 -24.54 -9.97
C GLN A 182 -25.92 -23.30 -9.54
N LEU A 183 -26.99 -22.95 -10.25
CA LEU A 183 -27.83 -21.81 -9.92
C LEU A 183 -28.42 -21.92 -8.52
N ALA A 184 -28.96 -23.10 -8.17
CA ALA A 184 -29.47 -23.37 -6.83
C ALA A 184 -28.38 -23.22 -5.76
N ASN A 185 -27.17 -23.76 -6.00
CA ASN A 185 -26.04 -23.64 -5.09
C ASN A 185 -25.55 -22.21 -4.93
N ILE A 186 -25.51 -21.42 -6.01
CA ILE A 186 -25.14 -20.01 -5.99
C ILE A 186 -26.18 -19.21 -5.17
N ARG A 187 -27.47 -19.42 -5.40
CA ARG A 187 -28.55 -18.72 -4.67
C ARG A 187 -28.64 -19.07 -3.19
N ARG A 188 -28.19 -20.26 -2.79
CA ARG A 188 -28.00 -20.61 -1.36
C ARG A 188 -26.95 -19.73 -0.67
N ILE A 189 -25.93 -19.28 -1.41
CA ILE A 189 -24.85 -18.40 -0.90
C ILE A 189 -25.26 -16.93 -1.03
N TYR A 190 -25.87 -16.59 -2.16
CA TYR A 190 -26.31 -15.25 -2.54
C TYR A 190 -27.83 -15.20 -2.67
N ASN A 191 -28.50 -14.82 -1.57
CA ASN A 191 -29.94 -14.56 -1.57
C ASN A 191 -30.29 -13.39 -2.54
N PRO A 192 -31.58 -13.19 -2.87
CA PRO A 192 -32.01 -12.17 -3.84
C PRO A 192 -31.50 -10.75 -3.54
N GLU A 193 -31.38 -10.37 -2.27
CA GLU A 193 -30.83 -9.07 -1.86
C GLU A 193 -29.36 -8.90 -2.27
N LYS A 194 -28.57 -9.97 -2.20
CA LYS A 194 -27.17 -9.96 -2.65
C LYS A 194 -27.08 -9.99 -4.17
N GLU A 195 -27.95 -10.75 -4.84
CA GLU A 195 -28.06 -10.75 -6.30
C GLU A 195 -28.39 -9.34 -6.83
N ALA A 196 -29.25 -8.59 -6.13
CA ALA A 196 -29.61 -7.20 -6.46
C ALA A 196 -28.44 -6.21 -6.39
N LEU A 197 -27.31 -6.55 -5.77
CA LEU A 197 -26.08 -5.76 -5.87
C LEU A 197 -25.49 -5.81 -7.30
N GLY A 198 -25.92 -6.79 -8.10
CA GLY A 198 -25.39 -7.16 -9.40
C GLY A 198 -24.40 -8.32 -9.30
N VAL A 199 -24.27 -9.06 -10.40
CA VAL A 199 -23.45 -10.27 -10.50
C VAL A 199 -22.14 -9.95 -11.23
N LEU A 200 -21.06 -10.58 -10.79
CA LEU A 200 -19.73 -10.55 -11.39
C LEU A 200 -19.35 -11.94 -11.89
N ALA A 201 -19.00 -12.03 -13.17
CA ALA A 201 -18.24 -13.14 -13.73
C ALA A 201 -16.78 -12.70 -13.86
N ILE A 202 -15.90 -13.32 -13.09
CA ILE A 202 -14.47 -13.00 -13.05
C ILE A 202 -13.75 -14.12 -13.77
N GLN A 203 -13.30 -13.85 -15.00
CA GLN A 203 -12.48 -14.80 -15.73
C GLN A 203 -11.08 -14.81 -15.14
N ILE A 204 -10.62 -16.00 -14.78
CA ILE A 204 -9.35 -16.25 -14.09
C ILE A 204 -8.51 -17.27 -14.85
N GLU A 205 -7.20 -17.11 -14.72
CA GLU A 205 -6.19 -18.02 -15.25
C GLU A 205 -5.18 -18.29 -14.14
N ARG A 206 -4.78 -19.56 -13.99
CA ARG A 206 -3.76 -19.93 -13.00
C ARG A 206 -2.39 -19.34 -13.40
N VAL A 207 -1.65 -18.85 -12.39
CA VAL A 207 -0.27 -18.36 -12.53
C VAL A 207 0.73 -19.47 -12.24
#